data_AF-A0A851QDM6-F1
#
_entry.id   AF-A0A851QDM6-F1
#
_cell.length_a   1.000
_cell.length_b   1.000
_cell.length_c   1.000
_cell.angle_alpha   90.00
_cell.angle_beta   90.00
_cell.angle_gamma   90.00
#
_symmetry.space_group_name_H-M   'P 1'
#
loop_
_entity.id
_entity.type
_entity.pdbx_description
1 polymer ?
#
loop_
_entity_poly.entity_id
_entity_poly.type
_entity_poly.pdbx_seq_one_letter_code
_entity_poly.pdbx_strand_id
1 'polypeptide(L)' 'GHGPVVHNVNDRIQGYISHRIARERLILNVFQKNPGKSYTSSELVRIVYQEIPEDLLPAAEINLTVHLQKLEKEGKL' A
#
# COMPACT_ATOMS: atom_id res chain seq x y z
N GLY A 1 -16.15 -7.33 -15.15
CA GLY A 1 -14.71 -7.46 -15.48
C GLY A 1 -14.33 -6.37 -16.47
N HIS A 2 -13.05 -6.00 -16.55
CA HIS A 2 -12.52 -5.02 -17.51
C HIS A 2 -11.16 -5.46 -18.04
N GLY A 3 -10.85 -5.10 -19.27
CA GLY A 3 -9.59 -5.43 -19.93
C GLY A 3 -9.66 -6.72 -20.78
N PRO A 4 -8.57 -7.02 -21.50
CA PRO A 4 -8.48 -8.19 -22.37
C PRO A 4 -8.36 -9.51 -21.59
N VAL A 5 -8.47 -10.63 -22.30
CA VAL A 5 -8.28 -11.97 -21.74
C VAL A 5 -6.88 -12.11 -21.15
N VAL A 6 -6.80 -12.65 -19.93
CA VAL A 6 -5.53 -12.96 -19.25
C VAL A 6 -5.15 -14.40 -19.57
N HIS A 7 -4.09 -14.60 -20.35
CA HIS A 7 -3.62 -15.94 -20.71
C HIS A 7 -2.77 -16.59 -19.59
N ASN A 8 -1.87 -15.83 -18.94
CA ASN A 8 -1.06 -16.32 -17.83
C ASN A 8 -1.67 -15.93 -16.47
N VAL A 9 -2.70 -16.67 -16.07
CA VAL A 9 -3.51 -16.35 -14.87
C VAL A 9 -2.67 -16.40 -13.59
N ASN A 10 -1.80 -17.39 -13.44
CA ASN A 10 -0.95 -17.54 -12.25
C ASN A 10 -0.02 -16.34 -12.05
N ASP A 11 0.68 -15.92 -13.11
CA ASP A 11 1.57 -14.75 -13.05
C ASP A 11 0.80 -13.48 -12.72
N ARG A 12 -0.42 -13.33 -13.27
CA ARG A 12 -1.25 -12.16 -12.99
C ARG A 12 -1.68 -12.11 -11.53
N ILE A 13 -2.13 -13.24 -10.97
CA ILE A 13 -2.49 -13.35 -9.55
C ILE A 13 -1.27 -13.08 -8.67
N GLN A 14 -0.14 -13.71 -8.97
CA GLN A 14 1.10 -13.54 -8.22
C GLN A 14 1.60 -12.09 -8.27
N GLY A 15 1.45 -11.42 -9.41
CA GLY A 15 1.76 -10.00 -9.57
C GLY A 15 0.91 -9.12 -8.66
N TYR A 16 -0.40 -9.36 -8.58
CA TYR A 16 -1.30 -8.62 -7.68
C TYR A 16 -0.94 -8.84 -6.20
N ILE A 17 -0.67 -10.08 -5.81
CA ILE A 17 -0.26 -10.42 -4.44
C ILE A 17 1.06 -9.72 -4.11
N SER A 18 2.06 -9.85 -4.98
CA SER A 18 3.39 -9.28 -4.78
C SER A 18 3.34 -7.76 -4.66
N HIS A 19 2.52 -7.09 -5.47
CA HIS A 19 2.31 -5.65 -5.41
C HIS A 19 1.71 -5.21 -4.05
N ARG A 20 0.69 -5.92 -3.55
CA ARG A 20 0.08 -5.63 -2.24
C ARG A 20 1.07 -5.84 -1.09
N ILE A 21 1.83 -6.94 -1.12
CA ILE A 21 2.85 -7.22 -0.09
C ILE A 21 3.98 -6.19 -0.14
N ALA A 22 4.41 -5.76 -1.33
CA ALA A 22 5.42 -4.71 -1.46
C ALA A 22 4.96 -3.40 -0.80
N ARG A 23 3.69 -3.03 -0.98
CA ARG A 23 3.11 -1.86 -0.33
C ARG A 23 3.10 -1.98 1.20
N GLU A 24 2.70 -3.14 1.74
CA GLU A 24 2.73 -3.41 3.18
C GLU A 24 4.14 -3.30 3.76
N ARG A 25 5.15 -3.85 3.07
CA ARG A 25 6.55 -3.72 3.49
C ARG A 25 7.02 -2.28 3.55
N LEU A 26 6.64 -1.45 2.57
CA LEU A 26 6.96 -0.02 2.60
C LEU A 26 6.35 0.66 3.82
N ILE A 27 5.08 0.39 4.13
CA ILE A 27 4.39 0.95 5.30
C ILE A 27 5.12 0.55 6.59
N LEU A 28 5.35 -0.75 6.79
CA LEU A 28 6.04 -1.25 8.00
C LEU A 28 7.44 -0.66 8.14
N ASN A 29 8.19 -0.52 7.05
CA ASN A 29 9.51 0.09 7.07
C ASN A 29 9.48 1.56 7.53
N VAL A 30 8.41 2.31 7.26
CA VAL A 30 8.27 3.70 7.76
C VAL A 30 8.19 3.72 9.28
N PHE A 31 7.37 2.85 9.87
CA PHE A 31 7.23 2.76 11.33
C PHE A 31 8.48 2.20 12.00
N GLN A 32 9.10 1.15 11.44
CA GLN A 32 10.33 0.56 11.98
C GLN A 32 11.50 1.53 12.00
N LYS A 33 11.62 2.40 10.98
CA LYS A 33 12.67 3.42 10.92
C LYS A 33 12.42 4.61 11.86
N ASN A 34 11.18 4.78 12.35
CA ASN A 34 10.78 5.94 13.14
C ASN A 34 9.94 5.49 14.35
N PRO A 35 10.52 4.73 15.29
CA PRO A 35 9.78 4.18 16.42
C PRO A 35 9.19 5.30 17.28
N GLY A 36 7.93 5.14 17.69
CA GLY A 36 7.21 6.11 18.52
C GLY A 36 6.72 7.38 17.80
N LYS A 37 7.03 7.54 16.50
CA LYS A 37 6.51 8.65 15.71
C LYS A 37 5.10 8.34 15.22
N SER A 38 4.15 9.21 15.55
CA SER A 38 2.81 9.21 14.96
C SER A 38 2.83 9.89 13.60
N TYR A 39 1.98 9.41 12.69
CA TYR A 39 1.79 10.00 11.36
C TYR A 39 0.31 10.25 11.11
N THR A 40 0.01 11.37 10.47
CA THR A 40 -1.27 11.53 9.79
C THR A 40 -1.31 10.67 8.52
N SER A 41 -2.50 10.34 8.06
CA SER A 41 -2.69 9.59 6.80
C SER A 41 -2.09 10.33 5.60
N SER A 42 -2.20 11.66 5.56
CA SER A 42 -1.65 12.51 4.49
C SER A 42 -0.12 12.61 4.50
N GLU A 43 0.52 12.56 5.67
CA GLU A 43 1.99 12.47 5.74
C GLU A 43 2.46 11.09 5.27
N LEU A 44 1.79 10.04 5.72
CA LEU A 44 2.18 8.68 5.42
C LEU A 44 1.96 8.33 3.94
N VAL A 45 0.89 8.83 3.31
CA VAL A 45 0.63 8.59 1.88
C VAL A 45 1.73 9.22 1.02
N ARG A 46 2.24 10.41 1.36
CA ARG A 46 3.35 11.06 0.65
C ARG A 46 4.66 10.27 0.78
N ILE A 47 4.89 9.61 1.92
CA ILE A 47 6.08 8.77 2.11
C ILE A 47 5.97 7.45 1.35
N VAL A 48 4.78 6.84 1.33
CA VAL A 48 4.55 5.53 0.73
C VAL A 48 4.33 5.60 -0.79
N TYR A 49 3.74 6.68 -1.30
CA TYR A 49 3.40 6.90 -2.72
C TYR A 49 4.16 8.08 -3.31
N GLN A 50 5.49 8.00 -3.37
CA GLN A 50 6.35 9.12 -3.80
C GLN A 50 6.26 9.44 -5.31
N GLU A 51 5.93 8.45 -6.14
CA GLU A 51 6.03 8.56 -7.60
C GLU A 51 4.67 8.76 -8.29
N ILE A 52 3.61 9.06 -7.55
CA ILE A 52 2.28 9.31 -8.14
C ILE A 52 1.99 10.81 -8.26
N PRO A 53 1.26 11.22 -9.31
CA PRO A 53 0.72 12.58 -9.42
C PRO A 53 -0.08 13.03 -8.18
N GLU A 54 0.02 14.31 -7.81
CA GLU A 54 -0.59 14.84 -6.59
C GLU A 54 -2.13 14.72 -6.58
N ASP A 55 -2.76 14.84 -7.74
CA ASP A 55 -4.18 14.67 -7.96
C ASP A 55 -4.67 13.24 -7.66
N LEU A 56 -3.76 12.25 -7.66
CA LEU A 56 -4.05 10.87 -7.30
C LEU A 56 -3.78 10.54 -5.82
N LEU A 57 -3.20 11.47 -5.04
CA LEU A 57 -2.94 11.25 -3.61
C LEU A 57 -4.21 10.89 -2.81
N PRO A 58 -5.38 11.53 -3.03
CA PRO A 58 -6.60 11.15 -2.30
C PRO A 58 -7.01 9.70 -2.53
N ALA A 59 -6.86 9.21 -3.77
CA ALA A 59 -7.15 7.80 -4.09
C ALA A 59 -6.10 6.85 -3.48
N ALA A 60 -4.84 7.27 -3.41
CA ALA A 60 -3.78 6.50 -2.75
C ALA A 60 -3.95 6.43 -1.23
N GLU A 61 -4.49 7.48 -0.61
CA GLU A 61 -4.77 7.53 0.83
C GLU A 61 -5.86 6.53 1.24
N ILE A 62 -6.88 6.33 0.38
CA ILE A 62 -7.87 5.26 0.56
C ILE A 62 -7.18 3.88 0.54
N ASN A 63 -6.30 3.64 -0.44
CA ASN A 63 -5.55 2.38 -0.51
C ASN A 63 -4.63 2.18 0.69
N LEU A 64 -3.97 3.24 1.16
CA LEU A 64 -3.14 3.21 2.37
C LEU A 64 -3.97 2.78 3.58
N THR A 65 -5.15 3.37 3.76
CA THR A 65 -6.04 3.08 4.90
C THR A 65 -6.43 1.61 4.96
N VAL A 66 -6.76 1.00 3.82
CA VAL A 66 -7.07 -0.44 3.75
C VAL A 66 -5.89 -1.31 4.17
N HIS A 67 -4.66 -0.93 3.78
CA HIS A 67 -3.46 -1.64 4.23
C HIS A 67 -3.20 -1.45 5.73
N LEU A 68 -3.38 -0.25 6.26
CA LEU A 68 -3.23 0.03 7.70
C LEU A 68 -4.20 -0.81 8.53
N GLN A 69 -5.49 -0.82 8.17
CA GLN A 69 -6.51 -1.63 8.85
C GLN A 69 -6.17 -3.12 8.85
N LYS A 70 -5.64 -3.64 7.73
CA LYS A 70 -5.19 -5.03 7.67
C LYS A 70 -4.00 -5.29 8.61
N LEU A 71 -2.99 -4.43 8.58
CA LEU A 71 -1.78 -4.60 9.39
C LEU A 71 -2.08 -4.48 10.89
N GLU A 72 -2.97 -3.57 11.27
CA GLU A 72 -3.47 -3.44 12.65
C GLU A 72 -4.22 -4.70 13.09
N LYS A 73 -5.12 -5.22 12.25
CA LYS A 73 -5.82 -6.50 12.52
C LYS A 73 -4.85 -7.69 12.65
N GLU A 74 -3.72 -7.66 11.96
CA GLU A 74 -2.66 -8.66 12.04
C GLU A 74 -1.68 -8.42 13.21
N GLY A 75 -1.83 -7.35 13.99
CA GLY A 75 -0.94 -7.01 15.10
C GLY A 75 0.47 -6.61 14.67
N LYS A 76 0.63 -6.08 13.45
CA LYS A 76 1.92 -5.66 12.88
C LYS A 76 2.20 -4.16 13.02
N LEU A 77 1.21 -3.40 13.46
CA LEU A 77 1.28 -1.96 13.76
C LEU A 77 0.91 -1.73 15.23
#